data_AF-J3G874-F1
#
_entry.id   AF-J3G874-F1
#
_cell.length_a   1.000
_cell.length_b   1.000
_cell.length_c   1.000
_cell.angle_alpha   90.00
_cell.angle_beta   90.00
_cell.angle_gamma   90.00
#
_symmetry.space_group_name_H-M   'P 1'
#
loop_
_entity.id
_entity.type
_entity.pdbx_description
1 polymer ?
#
loop_
_entity_poly.entity_id
_entity_poly.type
_entity_poly.pdbx_seq_one_letter_code
_entity_poly.pdbx_strand_id
1 'polypeptide(L)' 'MLQKEQFKTLGGFGSVHGVPKLPTGFADVFDSYEIAANGVKLHAVIGGQGKPLLLLGG' A
#
# COMPACT_ATOMS: atom_id res chain seq x y z
N MET A 1 -7.03 -5.18 -14.04
CA MET A 1 -6.08 -4.10 -13.67
C MET A 1 -6.69 -3.40 -12.46
N LEU A 2 -6.13 -3.54 -11.25
CA LEU A 2 -6.57 -2.71 -10.12
C LEU A 2 -6.27 -1.27 -10.52
N GLN A 3 -7.27 -0.38 -10.52
CA GLN A 3 -7.05 1.04 -10.80
C GLN A 3 -6.30 1.67 -9.62
N LYS A 4 -4.97 1.54 -9.62
CA LYS A 4 -4.07 2.22 -8.66
C LYS A 4 -4.25 3.75 -8.69
N GLU A 5 -4.80 4.30 -9.78
CA GLU A 5 -5.03 5.74 -10.00
C GLU A 5 -6.16 6.35 -9.17
N GLN A 6 -6.95 5.57 -8.43
CA GLN A 6 -8.10 6.10 -7.66
C GLN A 6 -7.82 6.36 -6.18
N PHE A 7 -6.69 5.89 -5.66
CA PHE A 7 -6.41 5.97 -4.23
C PHE A 7 -5.39 7.07 -3.91
N LYS A 8 -5.59 7.75 -2.79
CA LYS A 8 -4.67 8.78 -2.31
C LYS A 8 -3.37 8.11 -1.84
N THR A 9 -2.26 8.43 -2.49
CA THR A 9 -0.92 7.99 -2.06
C THR A 9 -0.55 8.62 -0.70
N LEU A 10 0.14 7.86 0.13
CA LEU A 10 0.63 8.27 1.44
C LEU A 10 2.16 8.21 1.48
N GLY A 11 2.77 9.20 2.12
CA GLY A 11 4.21 9.24 2.39
C GLY A 11 4.50 9.51 3.87
N GLY A 12 5.79 9.55 4.23
CA GLY A 12 6.24 9.84 5.59
C GLY A 12 6.21 8.62 6.52
N PHE A 13 6.26 8.88 7.83
CA PHE A 13 6.35 7.82 8.85
C PHE A 13 5.18 6.82 8.75
N GLY A 14 5.50 5.52 8.78
CA GLY A 14 4.51 4.45 8.63
C GLY A 14 4.14 4.09 7.18
N SER A 15 4.57 4.87 6.19
CA SER A 15 4.51 4.47 4.78
C SER A 15 5.67 3.54 4.40
N VAL A 16 5.57 2.88 3.24
CA VAL A 16 6.66 2.07 2.68
C VAL A 16 7.95 2.87 2.47
N HIS A 17 7.86 4.20 2.33
CA HIS A 17 9.00 5.09 2.17
C HIS A 17 9.58 5.61 3.50
N GLY A 18 8.89 5.41 4.62
CA GLY A 18 9.28 5.97 5.92
C GLY A 18 9.37 4.95 7.05
N VAL A 19 9.08 3.68 6.80
CA VAL A 19 9.22 2.61 7.80
C VAL A 19 10.66 2.06 7.79
N PRO A 20 11.30 1.89 8.96
CA PRO A 20 12.66 1.35 9.02
C PRO A 20 12.66 -0.16 8.75
N LYS A 21 13.80 -0.66 8.25
CA LYS A 21 14.09 -2.10 8.08
C LYS A 21 13.26 -2.86 7.04
N LEU A 22 12.69 -2.17 6.05
CA LEU A 22 12.18 -2.88 4.86
C LEU A 22 13.33 -3.42 4.00
N PRO A 23 13.15 -4.59 3.37
CA PRO A 23 14.12 -5.09 2.39
C PRO A 23 14.37 -4.08 1.28
N THR A 24 15.61 -4.02 0.80
CA THR A 24 15.96 -3.24 -0.40
C THR A 24 15.07 -3.67 -1.57
N GLY A 25 14.55 -2.68 -2.29
CA GLY A 25 13.67 -2.88 -3.44
C GLY A 25 12.19 -3.09 -3.11
N PHE A 26 11.79 -3.08 -1.83
CA PHE A 26 10.38 -3.17 -1.46
C PHE A 26 9.54 -2.02 -2.05
N ALA A 27 10.05 -0.79 -1.95
CA ALA A 27 9.41 0.41 -2.49
C ALA A 27 9.44 0.50 -4.02
N ASP A 28 10.15 -0.40 -4.71
CA ASP A 28 10.15 -0.45 -6.18
C ASP A 28 8.88 -1.12 -6.72
N VAL A 29 8.22 -1.92 -5.89
CA VAL A 29 7.04 -2.72 -6.26
C VAL A 29 5.77 -2.24 -5.59
N PHE A 30 5.89 -1.77 -4.34
CA PHE A 30 4.78 -1.43 -3.47
C PHE A 30 4.79 0.05 -3.11
N ASP A 31 3.61 0.63 -3.01
CA ASP A 31 3.38 1.99 -2.51
C ASP A 31 2.29 1.99 -1.43
N SER A 32 2.21 3.06 -0.64
CA SER A 32 1.24 3.24 0.44
C SER A 32 0.05 4.06 -0.02
N TYR A 33 -1.15 3.60 0.33
CA TYR A 33 -2.41 4.25 -0.05
C TYR A 33 -3.38 4.37 1.12
N GLU A 34 -4.18 5.44 1.12
CA GLU A 34 -5.36 5.59 1.97
C GLU A 34 -6.58 5.01 1.25
N ILE A 35 -7.20 4.00 1.84
CA ILE A 35 -8.40 3.34 1.30
C ILE A 35 -9.59 3.62 2.24
N ALA A 36 -10.65 4.21 1.70
CA ALA A 36 -11.91 4.33 2.41
C ALA A 36 -12.75 3.06 2.23
N ALA A 37 -13.09 2.40 3.34
CA ALA A 37 -13.93 1.20 3.35
C ALA A 37 -14.96 1.31 4.49
N ASN A 38 -16.25 1.37 4.15
CA ASN A 38 -17.35 1.48 5.11
C ASN A 38 -17.14 2.56 6.19
N GLY A 39 -16.66 3.74 5.77
CA GLY A 39 -16.40 4.87 6.67
C GLY A 39 -15.09 4.80 7.45
N VAL A 40 -14.33 3.71 7.34
CA VAL A 40 -13.00 3.55 7.95
C VAL A 40 -11.92 3.86 6.92
N LYS A 41 -10.90 4.61 7.33
CA LYS A 41 -9.70 4.88 6.53
C LYS A 41 -8.62 3.88 6.89
N LEU A 42 -8.22 3.07 5.92
CA LEU A 42 -7.20 2.03 6.06
C LEU A 42 -5.93 2.46 5.33
N HIS A 43 -4.77 2.24 5.96
CA HIS A 43 -3.50 2.22 5.26
C HIS A 43 -3.34 0.86 4.58
N ALA A 44 -3.13 0.88 3.27
CA ALA A 44 -2.89 -0.33 2.48
C ALA A 44 -1.59 -0.20 1.71
N VAL A 45 -0.81 -1.28 1.71
CA VAL A 45 0.38 -1.43 0.86
C VAL A 45 -0.03 -2.21 -0.38
N ILE A 46 0.06 -1.57 -1.56
CA ILE A 46 -0.47 -2.12 -2.81
C ILE A 46 0.65 -2.11 -3.86
N GLY A 47 0.83 -3.24 -4.54
CA GLY A 47 1.92 -3.43 -5.48
C GLY A 47 1.79 -4.70 -6.31
N GLY A 48 2.77 -4.92 -7.18
CA GLY A 48 2.80 -6.10 -8.05
C GLY A 48 1.83 -6.05 -9.23
N GLN A 49 1.74 -7.17 -9.95
CA GLN A 49 0.93 -7.37 -11.15
C GLN A 49 0.26 -8.75 -11.11
N GLY A 50 -0.91 -8.89 -11.74
CA GLY A 50 -1.64 -10.17 -11.85
C GLY A 50 -3.02 -10.16 -11.20
N LYS A 51 -3.50 -11.35 -10.80
CA LYS A 51 -4.78 -11.50 -10.10
C LYS A 51 -4.69 -10.88 -8.69
N PRO A 52 -5.73 -10.16 -8.22
CA PRO A 52 -5.70 -9.54 -6.90
C PRO A 52 -5.57 -10.58 -5.77
N LEU A 53 -4.78 -10.23 -4.76
CA LEU A 53 -4.60 -10.99 -3.52
C LEU A 53 -4.70 -10.00 -2.34
N LEU A 54 -5.53 -10.32 -1.36
CA LEU A 54 -5.63 -9.56 -0.11
C LEU A 54 -4.85 -10.29 0.99
N LEU A 55 -3.90 -9.58 1.60
CA LEU A 55 -3.15 -10.05 2.76
C LEU A 55 -3.65 -9.27 4.00
N LEU A 56 -4.03 -9.98 5.05
CA LEU A 56 -4.44 -9.42 6.33
C LEU A 56 -3.38 -9.79 7.37
N GLY A 57 -2.75 -8.78 7.98
CA GLY A 57 -1.85 -8.99 9.11
C GLY A 57 -2.63 -9.44 10.36
N GLY A 58 -1.97 -10.20 11.23
CA GLY A 58 -2.49 -10.63 12.53
C GLY A 58 -1.81 -9.91 13.69
#